data_AF-A0A352FPX0-F1
#
_entry.id   AF-A0A352FPX0-F1
#
_cell.length_a   1.000
_cell.length_b   1.000
_cell.length_c   1.000
_cell.angle_alpha   90.00
_cell.angle_beta   90.00
_cell.angle_gamma   90.00
#
_symmetry.space_group_name_H-M   'P 1'
#
loop_
_entity.id
_entity.type
_entity.pdbx_description
1 polymer ?
#
loop_
_entity_poly.entity_id
_entity_poly.type
_entity_poly.pdbx_seq_one_letter_code
_entity_poly.pdbx_strand_id
1 'polypeptide(L)'
;MTSHDPEQSEHLDDETRRTIDSVVDIQIRIIAGAYEKANAYTNLIIVAGYAGLFAVWQFTKDNLSRKQTLISALLIIISLAIFVIFEIYKAHYTSRLLRQYGKTVQDPKNKSSPEQLLSAMNEFEAAERRAGMHFVQFWNAAFWLTTITGLAAACVLVYAFLRQLFRG
;
A
#
# COMPACT_ATOMS: atom_id res chain seq x y z
N MET A 1 -22.36 -22.42 50.44
CA MET A 1 -23.30 -22.37 49.32
C MET A 1 -23.37 -20.92 48.87
N THR A 2 -22.35 -20.49 48.13
CA THR A 2 -22.22 -19.14 47.59
C THR A 2 -23.22 -18.98 46.47
N SER A 3 -24.24 -18.15 46.66
CA SER A 3 -25.15 -17.73 45.60
C SER A 3 -24.34 -17.07 44.50
N HIS A 4 -24.19 -17.77 43.38
CA HIS A 4 -23.63 -17.19 42.17
C HIS A 4 -24.71 -16.27 41.61
N ASP A 5 -24.56 -14.97 41.86
CA ASP A 5 -25.52 -13.94 41.45
C ASP A 5 -25.37 -13.72 39.94
N PRO A 6 -26.36 -14.11 39.11
CA PRO A 6 -26.23 -14.08 37.65
C PRO A 6 -26.00 -12.67 37.09
N GLU A 7 -26.48 -11.62 37.76
CA GLU A 7 -26.25 -10.22 37.36
C GLU A 7 -24.77 -9.83 37.43
N GLN A 8 -24.01 -10.38 38.38
CA GLN A 8 -22.60 -10.01 38.56
C GLN A 8 -21.71 -10.66 37.50
N SER A 9 -22.03 -11.89 37.06
CA SER A 9 -21.37 -12.54 35.92
C SER A 9 -21.69 -11.86 34.59
N GLU A 10 -22.95 -11.42 34.40
CA GLU A 10 -23.39 -10.76 33.16
C GLU A 10 -22.73 -9.37 33.00
N HIS A 11 -22.57 -8.62 34.09
CA HIS A 11 -21.89 -7.32 34.08
C HIS A 11 -20.37 -7.42 33.78
N LEU A 12 -19.71 -8.45 34.29
CA LEU A 12 -18.28 -8.74 34.02
C LEU A 12 -18.06 -9.15 32.56
N ASP A 13 -18.99 -9.90 31.99
CA ASP A 13 -18.96 -10.32 30.59
C ASP A 13 -19.18 -9.13 29.64
N ASP A 14 -20.07 -8.19 30.02
CA ASP A 14 -20.34 -6.98 29.24
C ASP A 14 -19.19 -5.96 29.26
N GLU A 15 -18.54 -5.77 30.41
CA GLU A 15 -17.36 -4.89 30.52
C GLU A 15 -16.17 -5.47 29.73
N THR A 16 -15.97 -6.78 29.79
CA THR A 16 -14.95 -7.49 29.03
C THR A 16 -15.19 -7.37 27.52
N ARG A 17 -16.44 -7.55 27.07
CA ARG A 17 -16.84 -7.37 25.65
C ARG A 17 -16.61 -5.94 25.15
N ARG A 18 -16.97 -4.93 25.94
CA ARG A 18 -16.72 -3.51 25.59
C ARG A 18 -15.23 -3.20 25.49
N THR A 19 -14.43 -3.78 26.38
CA THR A 19 -12.98 -3.61 26.35
C THR A 19 -12.38 -4.25 25.09
N ILE A 20 -12.77 -5.49 24.76
CA ILE A 20 -12.33 -6.19 23.54
C ILE A 20 -12.72 -5.38 22.29
N ASP A 21 -13.97 -4.91 22.22
CA ASP A 21 -14.45 -4.10 21.08
C ASP A 21 -13.68 -2.79 20.96
N SER A 22 -13.36 -2.13 22.07
CA SER A 22 -12.59 -0.89 22.05
C SER A 22 -11.14 -1.11 21.59
N VAL A 23 -10.49 -2.18 22.05
CA VAL A 23 -9.10 -2.51 21.68
C VAL A 23 -9.01 -2.86 20.19
N VAL A 24 -9.97 -3.65 19.71
CA VAL A 24 -10.13 -4.01 18.30
C VAL A 24 -10.33 -2.76 17.44
N ASP A 25 -11.25 -1.88 17.82
CA ASP A 25 -11.56 -0.68 17.06
C ASP A 25 -10.35 0.27 17.02
N ILE A 26 -9.66 0.45 18.15
CA ILE A 26 -8.42 1.24 18.23
C ILE A 26 -7.36 0.66 17.30
N GLN A 27 -7.16 -0.66 17.31
CA GLN A 27 -6.14 -1.31 16.48
C GLN A 27 -6.45 -1.15 14.99
N ILE A 28 -7.71 -1.36 14.57
CA ILE A 28 -8.16 -1.12 13.19
C ILE A 28 -7.92 0.33 12.80
N ARG A 29 -8.27 1.27 13.69
CA ARG A 29 -8.18 2.71 13.41
C ARG A 29 -6.74 3.21 13.30
N ILE A 30 -5.83 2.69 14.13
CA ILE A 30 -4.40 2.99 14.04
C ILE A 30 -3.81 2.44 12.74
N ILE A 31 -4.09 1.18 12.41
CA ILE A 31 -3.57 0.54 11.20
C ILE A 31 -4.11 1.24 9.95
N ALA A 32 -5.42 1.49 9.88
CA ALA A 32 -6.05 2.19 8.77
C ALA A 32 -5.51 3.61 8.61
N GLY A 33 -5.40 4.36 9.70
CA GLY A 33 -4.91 5.74 9.67
C GLY A 33 -3.43 5.86 9.29
N ALA A 34 -2.58 4.92 9.76
CA ALA A 34 -1.17 4.88 9.36
C ALA A 34 -1.03 4.52 7.87
N TYR A 35 -1.81 3.55 7.41
CA TYR A 35 -1.81 3.10 6.02
C TYR A 35 -2.30 4.18 5.05
N GLU A 36 -3.39 4.89 5.37
CA GLU A 36 -3.89 6.02 4.58
C GLU A 36 -2.86 7.14 4.46
N LYS A 37 -2.22 7.54 5.56
CA LYS A 37 -1.19 8.58 5.54
C LYS A 37 0.02 8.18 4.69
N ALA A 38 0.51 6.95 4.84
CA ALA A 38 1.65 6.45 4.07
C ALA A 38 1.34 6.41 2.56
N ASN A 39 0.13 5.97 2.18
CA ASN A 39 -0.31 5.96 0.79
C ASN A 39 -0.49 7.37 0.23
N ALA A 40 -1.10 8.29 0.98
CA ALA A 40 -1.28 9.67 0.56
C ALA A 40 0.07 10.36 0.30
N TYR A 41 1.04 10.18 1.20
CA TYR A 41 2.39 10.71 1.04
C TYR A 41 3.11 10.12 -0.18
N THR A 42 3.03 8.79 -0.35
CA THR A 42 3.64 8.10 -1.48
C THR A 42 3.04 8.58 -2.81
N ASN A 43 1.70 8.63 -2.89
CA ASN A 43 0.99 9.13 -4.07
C ASN A 43 1.34 10.59 -4.39
N LEU A 44 1.50 11.43 -3.37
CA LEU A 44 1.92 12.82 -3.56
C LEU A 44 3.32 12.90 -4.18
N ILE A 45 4.29 12.13 -3.65
CA ILE A 45 5.64 12.04 -4.22
C ILE A 45 5.59 11.56 -5.67
N ILE A 46 4.78 10.55 -5.96
CA ILE A 46 4.63 10.01 -7.31
C ILE A 46 4.09 11.06 -8.27
N VAL A 47 3.01 11.77 -7.89
CA VAL A 47 2.43 12.84 -8.70
C VAL A 47 3.45 13.96 -8.92
N ALA A 48 4.17 14.37 -7.86
CA ALA A 48 5.23 15.38 -7.97
C ALA A 48 6.37 14.93 -8.89
N GLY A 49 6.79 13.66 -8.80
CA GLY A 49 7.81 13.05 -9.65
C GLY A 49 7.40 13.03 -11.12
N TYR A 50 6.18 12.58 -11.43
CA TYR A 50 5.66 12.59 -12.79
C TYR A 50 5.48 14.01 -13.33
N ALA A 51 4.98 14.95 -12.52
CA ALA A 51 4.86 16.34 -12.90
C ALA A 51 6.23 16.96 -13.24
N GLY A 52 7.25 16.70 -12.43
CA GLY A 52 8.62 17.11 -12.69
C GLY A 52 9.18 16.51 -13.99
N LEU A 53 8.94 15.21 -14.21
CA LEU A 53 9.39 14.51 -15.42
C LEU A 53 8.71 15.06 -16.68
N PHE A 54 7.41 15.34 -16.63
CA PHE A 54 6.69 15.98 -17.73
C PHE A 54 7.10 17.44 -17.96
N ALA A 55 7.45 18.18 -16.90
CA ALA A 55 7.98 19.53 -17.03
C ALA A 55 9.32 19.52 -17.78
N VAL A 56 10.26 18.66 -17.37
CA VAL A 56 11.56 18.50 -18.05
C VAL A 56 11.34 18.08 -19.51
N TRP A 57 10.47 17.10 -19.75
CA TRP A 57 10.10 16.64 -21.09
C TRP A 57 9.63 17.79 -21.99
N GLN A 58 8.75 18.66 -21.50
CA GLN A 58 8.24 19.78 -22.29
C GLN A 58 9.33 20.75 -22.73
N PHE A 59 10.37 20.94 -21.92
CA PHE A 59 11.50 21.80 -22.29
C PHE A 59 12.50 21.11 -23.24
N THR A 60 12.65 19.78 -23.16
CA THR A 60 13.65 19.05 -23.95
C THR A 60 13.13 18.45 -25.26
N LYS A 61 11.82 18.19 -25.39
CA LYS A 61 11.25 17.45 -26.54
C LYS A 61 11.57 18.08 -27.91
N ASP A 62 11.65 19.41 -27.99
CA ASP A 62 11.81 20.15 -29.25
C ASP A 62 13.27 20.14 -29.74
N ASN A 63 14.21 19.76 -28.86
CA ASN A 63 15.64 19.69 -29.13
C ASN A 63 16.13 18.23 -29.28
N LEU A 64 15.26 17.25 -29.07
CA LEU A 64 15.57 15.84 -29.21
C LEU A 64 15.34 15.38 -30.66
N SER A 65 16.21 14.49 -31.14
CA SER A 65 15.99 13.84 -32.43
C SER A 65 14.68 13.04 -32.40
N ARG A 66 13.95 12.97 -33.51
CA ARG A 66 12.64 12.27 -33.61
C ARG A 66 12.68 10.84 -33.06
N LYS A 67 13.82 10.13 -33.23
CA LYS A 67 14.02 8.78 -32.70
C LYS A 67 14.21 8.76 -31.18
N GLN A 68 14.94 9.72 -30.62
CA GLN A 68 15.15 9.84 -29.17
C GLN A 68 13.85 10.20 -28.45
N THR A 69 13.08 11.13 -29.01
CA THR A 69 11.76 11.49 -28.49
C THR A 69 10.83 10.27 -28.46
N LEU A 70 10.76 9.49 -29.54
CA LEU A 70 9.91 8.28 -29.57
C LEU A 70 10.34 7.23 -28.54
N ILE A 71 11.64 6.97 -28.38
CA ILE A 71 12.16 5.98 -27.43
C ILE A 71 11.92 6.44 -25.99
N SER A 72 12.22 7.69 -25.65
CA SER A 72 11.99 8.24 -24.32
C SER A 72 10.50 8.27 -23.97
N ALA A 73 9.62 8.69 -24.90
CA ALA A 73 8.18 8.66 -24.70
C ALA A 73 7.67 7.23 -24.45
N LEU A 74 8.15 6.25 -25.22
CA LEU A 74 7.78 4.85 -25.05
C LEU A 74 8.21 4.32 -23.68
N LEU A 75 9.44 4.63 -23.23
CA LEU A 75 9.96 4.22 -21.92
C LEU A 75 9.15 4.84 -20.77
N ILE A 76 8.77 6.11 -20.89
CA ILE A 76 7.93 6.79 -19.90
C ILE A 76 6.54 6.15 -19.84
N ILE A 77 5.93 5.88 -20.99
CA ILE A 77 4.60 5.25 -21.07
C ILE A 77 4.64 3.84 -20.47
N ILE A 78 5.65 3.02 -20.79
CA ILE A 78 5.80 1.67 -20.24
C ILE A 78 6.00 1.73 -18.73
N SER A 79 6.90 2.60 -18.25
CA SER A 79 7.14 2.78 -16.81
C SER A 79 5.85 3.19 -16.07
N LEU A 80 5.12 4.15 -16.62
CA LEU A 80 3.84 4.61 -16.08
C LEU A 80 2.77 3.51 -16.11
N ALA A 81 2.65 2.76 -17.20
CA ALA A 81 1.66 1.70 -17.34
C ALA A 81 1.91 0.58 -16.32
N ILE A 82 3.16 0.13 -16.17
CA ILE A 82 3.52 -0.90 -15.17
C ILE A 82 3.24 -0.37 -13.76
N PHE A 83 3.60 0.89 -13.48
CA PHE A 83 3.36 1.52 -12.19
C PHE A 83 1.86 1.57 -11.85
N VAL A 84 1.02 2.02 -12.79
CA VAL A 84 -0.45 2.11 -12.59
C VAL A 84 -1.07 0.72 -12.40
N ILE A 85 -0.68 -0.28 -13.19
CA ILE A 85 -1.15 -1.67 -13.02
C ILE A 85 -0.77 -2.18 -11.63
N PHE A 86 0.44 -1.90 -11.18
CA PHE A 86 0.92 -2.29 -9.86
C PHE A 86 0.14 -1.60 -8.73
N GLU A 87 -0.10 -0.29 -8.82
CA GLU A 87 -0.91 0.43 -7.82
C GLU A 87 -2.34 -0.10 -7.74
N ILE A 88 -2.97 -0.41 -8.88
CA ILE A 88 -4.32 -1.00 -8.92
C ILE A 88 -4.32 -2.38 -8.26
N TYR A 89 -3.32 -3.21 -8.56
CA TYR A 89 -3.17 -4.54 -7.96
C TYR A 89 -2.97 -4.45 -6.43
N LYS A 90 -2.09 -3.57 -5.97
CA LYS A 90 -1.83 -3.31 -4.54
C LYS A 90 -3.08 -2.83 -3.81
N ALA A 91 -3.80 -1.87 -4.40
CA ALA A 91 -5.03 -1.35 -3.83
C ALA A 91 -6.11 -2.44 -3.73
N HIS A 92 -6.24 -3.28 -4.76
CA HIS A 92 -7.17 -4.41 -4.75
C HIS A 92 -6.80 -5.46 -3.70
N TYR A 93 -5.52 -5.84 -3.61
CA TYR A 93 -5.02 -6.79 -2.60
C TYR A 93 -5.27 -6.28 -1.18
N THR A 94 -4.89 -5.04 -0.90
CA THR A 94 -5.06 -4.43 0.43
C THR A 94 -6.53 -4.27 0.81
N SER A 95 -7.39 -3.89 -0.14
CA SER A 95 -8.83 -3.78 0.12
C SER A 95 -9.46 -5.14 0.44
N ARG A 96 -9.02 -6.22 -0.23
CA ARG A 96 -9.47 -7.59 0.08
C ARG A 96 -8.99 -8.03 1.46
N LEU A 97 -7.73 -7.74 1.79
CA LEU A 97 -7.14 -8.07 3.08
C LEU A 97 -7.87 -7.37 4.22
N LEU A 98 -8.09 -6.06 4.10
CA LEU A 98 -8.79 -5.27 5.12
C LEU A 98 -10.24 -5.73 5.31
N ARG A 99 -10.92 -6.12 4.22
CA ARG A 99 -12.27 -6.74 4.30
C ARG A 99 -12.25 -8.10 5.00
N GLN A 100 -11.24 -8.93 4.75
CA GLN A 100 -11.12 -10.24 5.40
C GLN A 100 -10.78 -10.07 6.88
N TYR A 101 -9.86 -9.18 7.22
CA TYR A 101 -9.50 -8.85 8.59
C TYR A 101 -10.72 -8.32 9.38
N GLY A 102 -11.46 -7.36 8.79
CA GLY A 102 -12.69 -6.84 9.40
C GLY A 102 -13.74 -7.93 9.64
N LYS A 103 -13.88 -8.91 8.74
CA LYS A 103 -14.78 -10.05 8.94
C LYS A 103 -14.33 -10.97 10.07
N THR A 104 -13.04 -11.32 10.14
CA THR A 104 -12.48 -12.21 11.19
C THR A 104 -12.58 -11.60 12.58
N VAL A 105 -12.41 -10.28 12.66
CA VAL A 105 -12.39 -9.53 13.92
C VAL A 105 -13.81 -9.15 14.39
N GLN A 106 -14.76 -8.97 13.47
CA GLN A 106 -16.17 -8.73 13.80
C GLN A 106 -17.00 -10.00 14.02
N ASP A 107 -16.46 -11.20 13.75
CA ASP A 107 -17.18 -12.45 13.90
C ASP A 107 -17.56 -12.69 15.39
N PRO A 108 -18.86 -12.80 15.73
CA PRO A 108 -19.32 -12.96 17.12
C PRO A 108 -18.70 -14.16 17.85
N LYS A 109 -18.29 -15.19 17.10
CA LYS A 109 -17.62 -16.37 17.68
C LYS A 109 -16.26 -16.04 18.27
N ASN A 110 -15.48 -15.16 17.63
CA ASN A 110 -14.15 -14.79 18.09
C ASN A 110 -14.15 -13.77 19.24
N LYS A 111 -15.27 -13.06 19.46
CA LYS A 111 -15.43 -12.11 20.57
C LYS A 111 -15.70 -12.78 21.93
N SER A 112 -15.92 -14.09 21.96
CA SER A 112 -16.35 -14.82 23.16
C SER A 112 -15.22 -15.12 24.15
N SER A 113 -13.95 -15.06 23.72
CA SER A 113 -12.79 -15.31 24.59
C SER A 113 -11.53 -14.62 24.04
N PRO A 114 -10.74 -13.90 24.85
CA PRO A 114 -9.49 -13.25 24.41
C PRO A 114 -8.51 -14.22 23.73
N GLU A 115 -8.44 -15.47 24.18
CA GLU A 115 -7.56 -16.50 23.62
C GLU A 115 -8.01 -16.98 22.22
N GLN A 116 -9.32 -17.00 21.96
CA GLN A 116 -9.87 -17.37 20.64
C GLN A 116 -9.69 -16.25 19.61
N LEU A 117 -9.77 -14.99 20.05
CA LEU A 117 -9.43 -13.85 19.21
C LEU A 117 -7.94 -13.90 18.82
N LEU A 118 -7.05 -14.17 19.79
CA LEU A 118 -5.62 -14.33 19.58
C LEU A 118 -5.28 -15.50 18.63
N SER A 119 -5.94 -16.65 18.76
CA SER A 119 -5.70 -17.80 17.88
C SER A 119 -6.22 -17.54 16.45
N ALA A 120 -7.40 -16.93 16.30
CA ALA A 120 -7.93 -16.56 15.00
C ALA A 120 -7.09 -15.48 14.30
N MET A 121 -6.51 -14.53 15.06
CA MET A 121 -5.56 -13.56 14.54
C MET A 121 -4.26 -14.25 14.08
N ASN A 122 -3.71 -15.18 14.86
CA ASN A 122 -2.51 -15.95 14.48
C ASN A 122 -2.74 -16.83 13.23
N GLU A 123 -3.91 -17.45 13.09
CA GLU A 123 -4.27 -18.21 11.89
C GLU A 123 -4.41 -17.32 10.66
N PHE A 124 -5.01 -16.14 10.83
CA PHE A 124 -5.09 -15.12 9.78
C PHE A 124 -3.70 -14.66 9.36
N GLU A 125 -2.82 -14.37 10.32
CA GLU A 125 -1.43 -13.95 10.08
C GLU A 125 -0.64 -15.06 9.37
N ALA A 126 -0.83 -16.33 9.74
CA ALA A 126 -0.18 -17.47 9.08
C ALA A 126 -0.67 -17.69 7.64
N ALA A 127 -1.97 -17.54 7.40
CA ALA A 127 -2.57 -17.61 6.06
C ALA A 127 -2.11 -16.44 5.18
N GLU A 128 -2.07 -15.24 5.75
CA GLU A 128 -1.59 -14.03 5.10
C GLU A 128 -0.10 -14.14 4.79
N ARG A 129 0.74 -14.65 5.70
CA ARG A 129 2.17 -14.81 5.46
C ARG A 129 2.46 -15.74 4.29
N ARG A 130 1.65 -16.80 4.09
CA ARG A 130 1.77 -17.69 2.91
C ARG A 130 1.35 -17.02 1.61
N ALA A 131 0.21 -16.32 1.60
CA ALA A 131 -0.26 -15.60 0.41
C ALA A 131 0.61 -14.37 0.10
N GLY A 132 1.14 -13.74 1.13
CA GLY A 132 1.94 -12.52 1.10
C GLY A 132 3.34 -12.75 0.54
N MET A 133 3.91 -13.95 0.63
CA MET A 133 5.22 -14.23 0.03
C MET A 133 5.24 -14.03 -1.49
N HIS A 134 4.20 -14.49 -2.19
CA HIS A 134 4.08 -14.27 -3.65
C HIS A 134 3.88 -12.80 -3.98
N PHE A 135 3.08 -12.09 -3.16
CA PHE A 135 2.86 -10.66 -3.29
C PHE A 135 4.16 -9.87 -3.10
N VAL A 136 4.97 -10.20 -2.09
CA VAL A 136 6.25 -9.53 -1.80
C VAL A 136 7.26 -9.78 -2.92
N GLN A 137 7.33 -11.00 -3.45
CA GLN A 137 8.23 -11.31 -4.58
C GLN A 137 7.83 -10.55 -5.84
N PHE A 138 6.54 -10.53 -6.18
CA PHE A 138 6.03 -9.77 -7.32
C PHE A 138 6.19 -8.26 -7.12
N TRP A 139 5.92 -7.76 -5.91
CA TRP A 139 6.12 -6.37 -5.54
C TRP A 139 7.56 -5.93 -5.73
N ASN A 140 8.51 -6.70 -5.20
CA ASN A 140 9.91 -6.34 -5.26
C ASN A 140 10.39 -6.32 -6.73
N ALA A 141 9.99 -7.32 -7.53
CA ALA A 141 10.31 -7.36 -8.95
C ALA A 141 9.71 -6.18 -9.73
N ALA A 142 8.42 -5.88 -9.53
CA ALA A 142 7.75 -4.76 -10.18
C ALA A 142 8.37 -3.42 -9.77
N PHE A 143 8.64 -3.24 -8.47
CA PHE A 143 9.24 -2.03 -7.90
C PHE A 143 10.62 -1.75 -8.48
N TRP A 144 11.51 -2.75 -8.53
CA TRP A 144 12.84 -2.57 -9.13
C TRP A 144 12.74 -2.30 -10.62
N LEU A 145 11.86 -2.99 -11.35
CA LEU A 145 11.69 -2.78 -12.78
C LEU A 145 11.17 -1.38 -13.12
N THR A 146 10.14 -0.89 -12.43
CA THR A 146 9.60 0.46 -12.64
C THR A 146 10.58 1.54 -12.20
N THR A 147 11.29 1.32 -11.10
CA THR A 147 12.26 2.28 -10.58
C THR A 147 13.47 2.40 -11.51
N ILE A 148 14.04 1.29 -11.95
CA ILE A 148 15.20 1.30 -12.86
C ILE A 148 14.82 1.93 -14.20
N THR A 149 13.67 1.56 -14.78
CA THR A 149 13.23 2.13 -16.06
C THR A 149 12.87 3.62 -15.95
N GLY A 150 12.19 4.02 -14.88
CA GLY A 150 11.86 5.43 -14.62
C GLY A 150 13.11 6.28 -14.37
N LEU A 151 14.05 5.79 -13.55
CA LEU A 151 15.29 6.49 -13.24
C LEU A 151 16.19 6.59 -14.48
N ALA A 152 16.26 5.55 -15.30
CA ALA A 152 17.00 5.58 -16.56
C ALA A 152 16.44 6.63 -17.53
N ALA A 153 15.11 6.73 -17.67
CA ALA A 153 14.48 7.76 -18.48
C ALA A 153 14.76 9.18 -17.95
N ALA A 154 14.68 9.38 -16.63
CA ALA A 154 15.01 10.64 -15.99
C ALA A 154 16.49 11.04 -16.22
N CYS A 155 17.43 10.11 -16.05
CA CYS A 155 18.85 10.34 -16.29
C CYS A 155 19.13 10.75 -17.74
N VAL A 156 18.48 10.12 -18.73
CA VAL A 156 18.61 10.50 -20.14
C VAL A 156 18.12 11.93 -20.39
N LEU A 157 16.97 12.29 -19.81
CA LEU A 157 16.39 13.63 -19.96
C LEU A 157 17.24 14.70 -19.27
N VAL A 158 17.69 14.46 -18.04
CA VAL A 158 18.56 15.37 -17.29
C VAL A 158 19.90 15.55 -18.01
N TYR A 159 20.50 14.47 -18.51
CA TYR A 159 21.75 14.55 -19.26
C TYR A 159 21.59 15.37 -20.55
N ALA A 160 20.51 15.17 -21.30
CA ALA A 160 20.20 15.96 -22.50
C ALA A 160 20.01 17.44 -22.16
N PHE A 161 19.29 17.74 -21.08
CA PHE A 161 19.05 19.11 -20.61
C PHE A 161 20.34 19.81 -20.15
N LEU A 162 21.19 19.14 -19.34
CA LEU A 162 22.46 19.70 -18.88
C LEU A 162 23.43 19.94 -20.04
N ARG A 163 23.53 18.98 -20.97
CA ARG A 163 24.36 19.14 -22.17
C ARG A 163 23.90 20.35 -22.99
N GLN A 164 22.60 20.63 -23.03
CA GLN A 164 22.03 21.80 -23.69
C GLN A 164 22.35 23.10 -22.93
N LEU A 165 22.19 23.12 -21.60
CA LEU A 165 22.50 24.29 -20.76
C LEU A 165 23.97 24.69 -20.83
N PHE A 166 24.90 23.74 -20.92
CA PHE A 166 26.34 24.01 -20.99
C PHE A 166 26.89 24.21 -22.41
N ARG A 167 26.08 23.99 -23.46
CA ARG A 167 26.44 24.29 -24.87
C ARG A 167 25.72 25.51 -25.44
N GLY A 168 24.76 26.09 -24.72
CA GLY A 168 24.20 27.41 -25.00
C GLY A 168 25.00 28.48 -24.29
#